data_AF-A0A925EUP6-F1
#
_entry.id   AF-A0A925EUP6-F1
#
_cell.length_a   1.000
_cell.length_b   1.000
_cell.length_c   1.000
_cell.angle_alpha   90.00
_cell.angle_beta   90.00
_cell.angle_gamma   90.00
#
_symmetry.space_group_name_H-M   'P 1'
#
loop_
_entity.id
_entity.type
_entity.pdbx_description
1 polymer ?
#
loop_
_entity_poly.entity_id
_entity_poly.type
_entity_poly.pdbx_seq_one_letter_code
_entity_poly.pdbx_strand_id
1 'polypeptide(L)'
;MAYKIGKDKKKHFFVGIPLGILLQFLSAYFFTAQPILTITASFVILVAICYGFELYSLLTGKGHADNLDAIAGIIGGTAGILIFLAISRLFDFRVLSSIALHLITGTTC
;
A
#
# COMPACT_ATOMS: atom_id res chain seq x y z
N MET A 1 2.68 -20.26 -25.69
CA MET A 1 2.57 -20.54 -24.24
C MET A 1 3.32 -19.54 -23.34
N ALA A 2 4.32 -18.77 -23.81
CA ALA A 2 5.09 -17.82 -22.98
C ALA A 2 4.47 -16.40 -22.80
N TYR A 3 3.48 -16.02 -23.60
CA TYR A 3 2.93 -14.65 -23.60
C TYR A 3 2.16 -14.26 -22.32
N LYS A 4 1.55 -15.24 -21.64
CA LYS A 4 0.66 -14.96 -20.50
C LYS A 4 1.44 -14.63 -19.21
N ILE A 5 2.61 -15.24 -19.04
CA ILE A 5 3.44 -15.17 -17.83
C ILE A 5 4.00 -13.75 -17.62
N GLY A 6 4.37 -13.05 -18.69
CA GLY A 6 4.88 -11.66 -18.59
C GLY A 6 3.79 -10.59 -18.40
N LYS A 7 2.54 -10.88 -18.80
CA LYS A 7 1.44 -9.92 -18.74
C LYS A 7 0.79 -9.87 -17.36
N ASP A 8 0.75 -10.98 -16.61
CA ASP A 8 0.19 -10.99 -15.25
C ASP A 8 1.12 -10.28 -14.23
N LYS A 9 2.44 -10.42 -14.35
CA LYS A 9 3.40 -9.78 -13.41
C LYS A 9 3.31 -8.25 -13.39
N LYS A 10 3.03 -7.63 -14.55
CA LYS A 10 2.82 -6.19 -14.64
C LYS A 10 1.53 -5.74 -13.95
N LYS A 11 0.50 -6.58 -13.90
CA LYS A 11 -0.75 -6.27 -13.19
C LYS A 11 -0.51 -6.26 -11.69
N HIS A 12 0.19 -7.25 -11.13
CA HIS A 12 0.50 -7.27 -9.70
C HIS A 12 1.31 -6.04 -9.27
N PHE A 13 2.27 -5.61 -10.10
CA PHE A 13 2.97 -4.35 -9.89
C PHE A 13 2.01 -3.15 -9.90
N PHE A 14 1.15 -3.04 -10.93
CA PHE A 14 0.23 -1.90 -11.07
C PHE A 14 -0.85 -1.86 -9.98
N VAL A 15 -1.29 -3.02 -9.48
CA VAL A 15 -2.22 -3.15 -8.33
C VAL A 15 -1.50 -2.86 -7.01
N GLY A 16 -0.20 -3.17 -6.93
CA GLY A 16 0.64 -2.83 -5.78
C GLY A 16 0.65 -1.33 -5.50
N ILE A 17 0.78 -0.49 -6.53
CA ILE A 17 0.85 0.98 -6.38
C ILE A 17 -0.32 1.59 -5.59
N PRO A 18 -1.60 1.43 -6.00
CA PRO A 18 -2.73 1.97 -5.27
C PRO A 18 -2.87 1.34 -3.89
N LEU A 19 -2.53 0.05 -3.74
CA LEU A 19 -2.51 -0.62 -2.43
C LEU A 19 -1.51 0.06 -1.48
N GLY A 20 -0.28 0.31 -1.92
CA GLY A 20 0.75 1.00 -1.14
C GLY A 20 0.35 2.43 -0.75
N ILE A 21 -0.27 3.19 -1.67
CA ILE A 21 -0.82 4.52 -1.38
C ILE A 21 -1.89 4.45 -0.30
N LEU A 22 -2.83 3.50 -0.43
CA LEU A 22 -3.93 3.32 0.53
C LEU A 22 -3.42 2.95 1.92
N LEU A 23 -2.46 2.03 2.01
CA LEU A 23 -1.84 1.61 3.27
C LEU A 23 -1.05 2.73 3.94
N GLN A 24 -0.31 3.51 3.16
CA GLN A 24 0.40 4.68 3.68
C GLN A 24 -0.58 5.75 4.17
N PHE A 25 -1.67 6.00 3.45
CA PHE A 25 -2.73 6.92 3.85
C PHE A 25 -3.40 6.49 5.15
N LEU A 26 -3.81 5.22 5.27
CA LEU A 26 -4.38 4.65 6.49
C LEU A 26 -3.40 4.75 7.65
N SER A 27 -2.14 4.36 7.45
CA SER A 27 -1.13 4.43 8.49
C SER A 27 -0.87 5.88 8.92
N ALA A 28 -0.91 6.84 7.99
CA ALA A 28 -0.72 8.26 8.28
C ALA A 28 -1.90 8.84 9.06
N TYR A 29 -3.10 8.31 8.87
CA TYR A 29 -4.30 8.65 9.63
C TYR A 29 -4.23 8.14 11.08
N PHE A 30 -3.77 6.91 11.30
CA PHE A 30 -3.67 6.33 12.66
C PHE A 30 -2.45 6.83 13.44
N PHE A 31 -1.30 6.99 12.78
CA PHE A 31 -0.03 7.34 13.40
C PHE A 31 0.37 8.79 13.12
N THR A 32 -0.53 9.71 13.45
CA THR A 32 -0.31 11.15 13.31
C THR A 32 0.95 11.57 14.10
N ALA A 33 1.83 12.35 13.46
CA ALA A 33 3.10 12.86 14.01
C ALA A 33 4.28 11.88 14.12
N GLN A 34 4.15 10.60 13.74
CA GLN A 34 5.27 9.64 13.78
C GLN A 34 5.60 9.08 12.39
N PRO A 35 6.32 9.83 11.53
CA PRO A 35 6.49 9.48 10.12
C PRO A 35 7.22 8.15 9.91
N ILE A 36 8.17 7.81 10.78
CA ILE A 36 8.89 6.54 10.71
C ILE A 36 7.93 5.38 11.00
N LEU A 37 7.14 5.48 12.07
CA LEU A 37 6.18 4.44 12.44
C LEU A 37 5.13 4.25 11.34
N THR A 38 4.64 5.33 10.74
CA THR A 38 3.72 5.29 9.60
C THR A 38 4.26 4.48 8.43
N ILE A 39 5.51 4.73 8.02
CA ILE A 39 6.15 4.06 6.88
C ILE A 39 6.43 2.59 7.22
N THR A 40 6.92 2.31 8.43
CA THR A 40 7.19 0.93 8.84
C THR A 40 5.90 0.12 8.93
N ALA A 41 4.84 0.68 9.52
CA ALA A 41 3.56 0.01 9.64
C ALA A 41 2.95 -0.29 8.25
N SER A 42 2.92 0.69 7.35
CA SER A 42 2.38 0.50 6.00
C SER A 42 3.18 -0.54 5.21
N PHE A 43 4.51 -0.54 5.32
CA PHE A 43 5.37 -1.50 4.64
C PHE A 43 5.21 -2.92 5.19
N VAL A 44 5.17 -3.09 6.51
CA VAL A 44 4.95 -4.41 7.14
C VAL A 44 3.60 -4.99 6.73
N ILE A 45 2.54 -4.18 6.76
CA ILE A 45 1.21 -4.64 6.35
C ILE A 45 1.17 -4.93 4.85
N LEU A 46 1.82 -4.11 4.01
CA LEU A 46 1.94 -4.37 2.57
C LEU A 46 2.58 -5.75 2.30
N VAL A 47 3.71 -6.05 2.94
CA VAL A 47 4.39 -7.34 2.81
C VAL A 47 3.48 -8.48 3.27
N ALA A 48 2.81 -8.32 4.42
CA ALA A 48 1.88 -9.32 4.94
C ALA A 48 0.70 -9.58 3.98
N ILE A 49 0.15 -8.54 3.36
CA ILE A 49 -0.94 -8.66 2.38
C ILE A 49 -0.45 -9.35 1.09
N CYS A 50 0.70 -8.95 0.56
CA CYS A 50 1.26 -9.55 -0.66
C CYS A 50 1.56 -11.04 -0.49
N TYR A 51 2.20 -11.43 0.61
CA TYR A 51 2.41 -12.86 0.93
C TYR A 51 1.11 -13.55 1.36
N GLY A 52 0.18 -12.84 1.98
CA GLY A 52 -1.12 -13.38 2.38
C GLY A 52 -1.97 -13.80 1.18
N PHE A 53 -1.98 -12.99 0.11
CA PHE A 53 -2.66 -13.36 -1.14
C PHE A 53 -2.02 -14.56 -1.82
N GLU A 54 -0.69 -14.67 -1.75
CA GLU A 54 0.06 -15.82 -2.25
C GLU A 54 -0.31 -17.10 -1.48
N LEU A 55 -0.30 -17.04 -0.14
CA LEU A 55 -0.69 -18.15 0.72
C LEU A 55 -2.15 -18.56 0.51
N TYR A 56 -3.05 -17.58 0.32
CA TYR A 56 -4.45 -17.82 0.02
C TYR A 56 -4.65 -18.50 -1.35
N SER A 57 -3.86 -18.12 -2.36
CA SER A 57 -3.85 -18.74 -3.68
C SER A 57 -3.42 -20.21 -3.60
N LEU A 58 -2.38 -20.49 -2.79
CA LEU A 58 -1.89 -21.85 -2.52
C LEU A 58 -2.94 -22.69 -1.78
N LEU A 59 -3.58 -22.13 -0.75
CA LEU A 59 -4.61 -22.82 0.05
C LEU A 59 -5.88 -23.14 -0.75
N THR A 60 -6.28 -22.24 -1.66
CA THR A 60 -7.51 -22.42 -2.45
C THR A 60 -7.32 -23.28 -3.71
N GLY A 61 -6.07 -23.62 -4.04
CA GLY A 61 -5.72 -24.40 -5.24
C GLY A 61 -6.11 -23.72 -6.56
N LYS A 62 -6.47 -22.42 -6.52
CA LYS A 62 -7.01 -21.67 -7.66
C LYS A 62 -5.93 -20.89 -8.43
N GLY A 63 -4.69 -20.86 -7.97
CA GLY A 63 -3.62 -20.14 -8.63
C GLY A 63 -2.29 -20.89 -8.64
N HIS A 64 -1.43 -20.47 -9.57
CA HIS A 64 -0.03 -20.84 -9.57
C HIS A 64 0.65 -20.01 -8.47
N ALA A 65 1.14 -20.65 -7.43
CA ALA A 65 1.97 -19.96 -6.46
C ALA A 65 3.31 -19.63 -7.11
N ASP A 66 3.54 -18.34 -7.36
CA ASP A 66 4.79 -17.80 -7.84
C ASP A 66 5.17 -16.61 -6.96
N ASN A 67 6.20 -16.79 -6.14
CA ASN A 67 6.74 -15.75 -5.26
C ASN A 67 7.02 -14.43 -5.99
N LEU A 68 7.23 -14.48 -7.30
CA LEU A 68 7.42 -13.30 -8.14
C LEU A 68 6.19 -12.38 -8.19
N ASP A 69 4.98 -12.90 -7.99
CA ASP A 69 3.75 -12.11 -8.03
C ASP A 69 3.58 -11.30 -6.73
N ALA A 70 3.92 -11.90 -5.59
CA ALA A 70 4.04 -11.20 -4.32
C ALA A 70 5.15 -10.13 -4.36
N ILE A 71 6.33 -10.46 -4.90
CA ILE A 71 7.44 -9.51 -5.04
C ILE A 71 7.06 -8.35 -5.97
N ALA A 72 6.40 -8.62 -7.11
CA ALA A 72 5.94 -7.57 -8.00
C ALA A 72 4.95 -6.62 -7.31
N GLY A 73 4.04 -7.16 -6.50
CA GLY A 73 3.13 -6.39 -5.65
C GLY A 73 3.85 -5.54 -4.61
N ILE A 74 4.85 -6.09 -3.92
CA ILE A 74 5.66 -5.37 -2.92
C ILE A 74 6.43 -4.22 -3.56
N ILE A 75 7.07 -4.44 -4.72
CA ILE A 75 7.82 -3.38 -5.43
C ILE A 75 6.84 -2.28 -5.89
N GLY A 76 5.68 -2.66 -6.44
CA GLY A 76 4.64 -1.72 -6.82
C GLY A 76 4.11 -0.91 -5.63
N GLY A 77 3.81 -1.57 -4.51
CA GLY A 77 3.34 -0.93 -3.29
C GLY A 77 4.38 -0.05 -2.62
N THR A 78 5.65 -0.44 -2.68
CA THR A 78 6.76 0.42 -2.22
C THR A 78 6.84 1.69 -3.06
N ALA A 79 6.70 1.60 -4.39
CA ALA A 79 6.60 2.78 -5.25
C ALA A 79 5.39 3.64 -4.89
N GLY A 80 4.23 3.04 -4.59
CA GLY A 80 3.05 3.75 -4.09
C GLY A 80 3.28 4.52 -2.78
N ILE A 81 3.93 3.88 -1.80
CA ILE A 81 4.33 4.51 -0.53
C ILE A 81 5.25 5.71 -0.79
N LEU A 82 6.25 5.56 -1.68
CA LEU A 82 7.16 6.64 -2.03
C LEU A 82 6.47 7.79 -2.75
N ILE A 83 5.54 7.50 -3.67
CA ILE A 83 4.73 8.52 -4.37
C ILE A 83 3.90 9.31 -3.35
N PHE A 84 3.19 8.62 -2.45
CA PHE A 84 2.42 9.28 -1.40
C PHE A 84 3.32 10.11 -0.47
N LEU A 85 4.50 9.60 -0.12
CA LEU A 85 5.46 10.33 0.69
C LEU A 85 5.95 11.59 -0.03
N ALA A 86 6.30 11.52 -1.31
CA ALA A 86 6.70 12.68 -2.10
C ALA A 86 5.58 13.73 -2.19
N ILE A 87 4.35 13.29 -2.47
CA ILE A 87 3.18 14.17 -2.53
C ILE A 87 2.91 14.83 -1.17
N SER A 88 2.98 14.07 -0.07
CA SER A 88 2.79 14.58 1.30
C SER A 88 3.93 15.44 1.83
N ARG A 89 5.05 15.53 1.11
CA ARG A 89 6.10 16.55 1.36
C ARG A 89 5.92 17.80 0.51
N LEU A 90 5.32 17.67 -0.67
CA LEU A 90 4.99 18.80 -1.55
C LEU A 90 3.73 19.54 -1.07
N PHE A 91 2.74 18.81 -0.59
CA PHE A 91 1.55 19.33 0.07
C PHE A 91 1.71 19.11 1.57
N ASP A 92 1.43 20.12 2.38
CA ASP A 92 1.43 20.01 3.84
C ASP A 92 0.28 19.08 4.29
N PHE A 93 0.47 17.77 4.14
CA PHE A 93 -0.53 16.74 4.41
C PHE A 93 -1.02 16.78 5.86
N ARG A 94 -0.24 17.39 6.76
CA ARG A 94 -0.65 17.69 8.14
C ARG A 94 -1.88 18.60 8.18
N VAL A 95 -1.97 19.59 7.30
CA VAL A 95 -3.14 20.47 7.17
C VAL A 95 -4.34 19.69 6.65
N LEU A 96 -4.16 18.85 5.62
CA LEU A 96 -5.24 18.01 5.05
C LEU A 96 -5.76 16.96 6.04
N SER A 97 -4.87 16.28 6.77
CA SER A 97 -5.27 15.31 7.80
C SER A 97 -5.93 15.99 9.00
N SER A 98 -5.47 17.17 9.40
CA SER A 98 -6.09 17.95 10.48
C SER A 98 -7.46 18.49 10.08
N ILE A 99 -7.63 18.98 8.85
CA ILE A 99 -8.93 19.41 8.30
C ILE A 99 -9.87 18.22 8.16
N ALA A 100 -9.41 17.08 7.63
CA ALA A 100 -10.21 15.87 7.51
C ALA A 100 -10.63 15.32 8.88
N LEU A 101 -9.73 15.31 9.87
CA LEU A 101 -10.05 14.91 11.22
C LEU A 101 -11.05 15.87 11.88
N HIS A 102 -10.93 17.19 11.67
CA HIS A 102 -11.92 18.17 12.12
C HIS A 102 -13.29 17.98 11.45
N LEU A 103 -13.32 17.69 10.14
CA LEU A 103 -14.56 17.42 9.40
C LEU A 103 -15.25 16.12 9.84
N ILE A 104 -14.48 15.09 10.23
CA ILE A 104 -15.02 13.79 10.64
C ILE A 104 -15.41 13.78 12.12
N THR A 105 -14.64 14.44 12.99
CA THR A 105 -14.89 14.47 14.44
C THR A 105 -15.79 15.61 14.90
N GLY A 106 -16.16 16.55 14.01
CA GLY A 106 -17.13 17.60 14.30
C GLY A 106 -16.72 18.52 15.47
N THR A 107 -15.42 18.63 15.76
CA THR A 107 -14.92 19.44 16.86
C THR A 107 -14.78 20.89 16.40
N THR A 108 -15.86 21.66 16.50
CA THR A 108 -15.76 23.12 16.58
C THR A 108 -15.27 23.51 17.98
N CYS A 109 -14.04 23.99 18.09
CA CYS A 109 -13.60 24.83 19.20
C CYS A 109 -12.79 25.98 18.62
#